data_AF-A0A7S2FI05-F1
#
_entry.id   AF-A0A7S2FI05-F1
#
_cell.length_a   1.000
_cell.length_b   1.000
_cell.length_c   1.000
_cell.angle_alpha   90.00
_cell.angle_beta   90.00
_cell.angle_gamma   90.00
#
_symmetry.space_group_name_H-M   'P 1'
#
loop_
_entity.id
_entity.type
_entity.pdbx_description
1 polymer ?
#
loop_
_entity_poly.entity_id
_entity_poly.type
_entity_poly.pdbx_seq_one_letter_code
_entity_poly.pdbx_strand_id
1 'polypeptide(L)'
;QQVVAQLLNTVLGRKGERATIMVETSGDTGPAAIEAVRRCENVTIFCLYPEGRVSAVQELQMITVDSPNVHVYRTEGDTDEQAEALKQVFDDRAFMRRHRVCSINSINFARVMVQSAYYVWACLQVAPQG
;
A
#
# COMPACT_ATOMS: atom_id res chain seq x y z
N GLN A 1 -8.69 -4.81 1.98
CA GLN A 1 -7.41 -4.09 2.18
C GLN A 1 -7.27 -3.55 3.60
N GLN A 2 -8.31 -2.95 4.21
CA GLN A 2 -8.26 -2.39 5.58
C GLN A 2 -7.72 -3.36 6.67
N VAL A 3 -8.21 -4.61 6.71
CA VAL A 3 -7.75 -5.61 7.71
C VAL A 3 -6.25 -5.91 7.58
N VAL A 4 -5.74 -5.95 6.35
CA VAL A 4 -4.31 -6.19 6.07
C VAL A 4 -3.45 -5.03 6.57
N ALA A 5 -3.89 -3.80 6.32
CA ALA A 5 -3.19 -2.61 6.77
C ALA A 5 -3.11 -2.55 8.30
N GLN A 6 -4.20 -2.86 9.02
CA GLN A 6 -4.20 -2.88 10.48
C GLN A 6 -3.32 -3.98 11.09
N LEU A 7 -3.34 -5.18 10.50
CA LEU A 7 -2.46 -6.27 10.92
C LEU A 7 -0.99 -5.89 10.71
N LEU A 8 -0.65 -5.37 9.53
CA LEU A 8 0.69 -4.88 9.21
C LEU A 8 1.13 -3.80 10.21
N ASN A 9 0.27 -2.81 10.47
CA ASN A 9 0.54 -1.75 11.44
C ASN A 9 0.81 -2.29 12.85
N THR A 10 0.05 -3.30 13.28
CA THR A 10 0.21 -3.94 14.60
C THR A 10 1.54 -4.69 14.69
N VAL A 11 1.88 -5.47 13.66
CA VAL A 11 3.14 -6.24 13.63
C VAL A 11 4.34 -5.30 13.58
N LEU A 12 4.29 -4.25 12.74
CA LEU A 12 5.33 -3.23 12.66
C LEU A 12 5.52 -2.51 14.01
N GLY A 13 4.42 -2.13 14.66
CA GLY A 13 4.45 -1.51 15.99
C GLY A 13 5.11 -2.40 17.04
N ARG A 14 4.81 -3.71 17.05
CA ARG A 14 5.45 -4.67 17.96
C ARG A 14 6.95 -4.83 17.73
N LYS A 15 7.42 -4.62 16.51
CA LYS A 15 8.84 -4.69 16.14
C LYS A 15 9.57 -3.35 16.25
N GLY A 16 8.86 -2.26 16.53
CA GLY A 16 9.43 -0.90 16.45
C GLY A 16 9.85 -0.52 15.03
N GLU A 17 9.17 -1.07 14.03
CA GLU A 17 9.48 -0.89 12.62
C GLU A 17 8.43 -0.02 11.90
N ARG A 18 8.77 0.50 10.72
CA ARG A 18 7.85 1.24 9.84
C ARG A 18 7.92 0.71 8.42
N ALA A 19 6.87 0.93 7.64
CA ALA A 19 6.83 0.60 6.22
C ALA A 19 6.37 1.80 5.39
N THR A 20 6.96 1.95 4.22
CA THR A 20 6.56 2.94 3.22
C THR A 20 5.86 2.24 2.08
N ILE A 21 4.69 2.71 1.70
CA ILE A 21 3.87 2.14 0.63
C ILE A 21 3.89 3.11 -0.54
N MET A 22 4.20 2.61 -1.73
CA MET A 22 4.10 3.40 -2.97
C MET A 22 3.06 2.77 -3.88
N VAL A 23 2.11 3.58 -4.33
CA VAL A 23 1.00 3.17 -5.20
C VAL A 23 0.89 4.15 -6.36
N GLU A 24 0.75 3.62 -7.56
CA GLU A 24 0.30 4.37 -8.75
C GLU A 24 -1.17 4.02 -8.99
N THR A 25 -1.97 4.99 -9.41
CA THR A 25 -3.37 4.77 -9.75
C THR A 25 -3.85 5.65 -10.90
N SER A 26 -4.67 5.05 -11.76
CA SER A 26 -5.52 5.73 -12.73
C SER A 26 -7.01 5.69 -12.33
N GLY A 27 -7.33 5.35 -11.07
CA GLY A 27 -8.72 5.18 -10.66
C GLY A 27 -8.96 4.98 -9.15
N ASP A 28 -9.76 3.98 -8.81
CA ASP A 28 -10.30 3.73 -7.46
C ASP A 28 -9.30 3.08 -6.48
N THR A 29 -8.21 2.54 -7.00
CA THR A 29 -7.20 1.84 -6.20
C THR A 29 -6.47 2.78 -5.24
N GLY A 30 -6.19 4.03 -5.64
CA GLY A 30 -5.60 5.04 -4.76
C GLY A 30 -6.48 5.34 -3.53
N PRO A 31 -7.73 5.79 -3.71
CA PRO A 31 -8.67 6.01 -2.61
C PRO A 31 -8.80 4.80 -1.68
N ALA A 32 -8.92 3.59 -2.22
CA ALA A 32 -9.04 2.37 -1.43
C ALA A 32 -7.77 2.06 -0.59
N ALA A 33 -6.58 2.26 -1.17
CA ALA A 33 -5.31 2.08 -0.49
C ALA A 33 -5.11 3.11 0.61
N ILE A 34 -5.41 4.39 0.34
CA ILE A 34 -5.34 5.49 1.31
C ILE A 34 -6.27 5.22 2.50
N GLU A 35 -7.54 4.89 2.24
CA GLU A 35 -8.49 4.61 3.33
C GLU A 35 -8.06 3.42 4.18
N ALA A 36 -7.39 2.42 3.58
CA ALA A 36 -6.88 1.27 4.32
C ALA A 36 -5.78 1.66 5.33
N VAL A 37 -4.92 2.63 4.99
CA VAL A 37 -3.69 2.91 5.76
C VAL A 37 -3.68 4.26 6.47
N ARG A 38 -4.63 5.18 6.21
CA ARG A 38 -4.63 6.53 6.80
C ARG A 38 -4.66 6.56 8.34
N ARG A 39 -5.06 5.47 9.00
CA ARG A 39 -5.07 5.35 10.48
C ARG A 39 -3.90 4.50 11.02
N CYS A 40 -2.94 4.12 10.17
CA CYS A 40 -1.82 3.26 10.53
C CYS A 40 -0.57 4.10 10.84
N GLU A 41 -0.23 4.25 12.12
CA GLU A 41 0.91 5.06 12.58
C GLU A 41 2.28 4.57 12.09
N ASN A 42 2.42 3.27 11.82
CA ASN A 42 3.67 2.65 11.37
C ASN A 42 3.74 2.47 9.85
N VAL A 43 2.76 3.01 9.12
CA VAL A 43 2.70 2.91 7.66
C VAL A 43 2.57 4.30 7.07
N THR A 44 3.41 4.62 6.10
CA THR A 44 3.32 5.85 5.29
C THR A 44 2.95 5.46 3.87
N ILE A 45 2.05 6.21 3.22
CA ILE A 45 1.65 5.97 1.83
C ILE A 45 1.99 7.16 0.94
N PHE A 46 2.55 6.85 -0.22
CA PHE A 46 2.77 7.75 -1.35
C PHE A 46 1.89 7.27 -2.51
N CYS A 47 0.87 8.04 -2.85
CA CYS A 47 -0.05 7.76 -3.93
C CYS A 47 0.24 8.70 -5.10
N LEU A 48 0.58 8.13 -6.26
CA LEU A 48 0.82 8.86 -7.50
C LEU A 48 -0.37 8.63 -8.45
N TYR A 49 -0.80 9.69 -9.13
CA TYR A 49 -1.79 9.56 -10.20
C TYR A 49 -1.47 10.52 -11.36
N PRO A 50 -1.83 10.17 -12.61
CA PRO A 50 -1.67 11.05 -13.75
C PRO A 50 -2.72 12.15 -13.78
N GLU A 51 -2.30 13.36 -14.13
CA GLU A 51 -3.21 14.46 -14.40
C GLU A 51 -4.24 14.07 -15.50
N GLY A 52 -5.51 14.36 -15.23
CA GLY A 52 -6.61 14.10 -16.18
C GLY A 52 -6.96 12.62 -16.40
N ARG A 53 -6.35 11.68 -15.65
CA ARG A 53 -6.64 10.24 -15.76
C ARG A 53 -7.52 9.68 -14.66
N VAL A 54 -7.80 10.47 -13.61
CA VAL A 54 -8.76 10.13 -12.55
C VAL A 54 -9.97 11.07 -12.61
N SER A 55 -11.14 10.59 -12.18
CA SER A 55 -12.31 11.48 -12.05
C SER A 55 -12.12 12.48 -10.91
N ALA A 56 -12.79 13.64 -10.98
CA ALA A 56 -12.74 14.65 -9.93
C ALA A 56 -13.13 14.09 -8.55
N VAL A 57 -14.10 13.16 -8.50
CA VAL A 57 -14.52 12.52 -7.24
C VAL A 57 -13.38 11.66 -6.67
N GLN A 58 -12.69 10.88 -7.51
CA GLN A 58 -11.55 10.07 -7.08
C GLN A 58 -10.37 10.93 -6.64
N GLU A 59 -10.08 12.02 -7.37
CA GLU A 59 -9.03 12.97 -6.99
C GLU A 59 -9.32 13.56 -5.61
N LEU A 60 -10.55 14.06 -5.39
CA LEU A 60 -10.98 14.60 -4.09
C LEU A 60 -10.85 13.55 -2.98
N GLN A 61 -11.25 12.30 -3.22
CA GLN A 61 -11.10 11.21 -2.25
C GLN A 61 -9.64 10.95 -1.84
N MET A 62 -8.66 11.35 -2.65
CA MET A 62 -7.24 11.25 -2.31
C MET A 62 -6.71 12.53 -1.66
N ILE A 63 -6.93 13.69 -2.27
CA ILE A 63 -6.27 14.95 -1.85
C ILE A 63 -6.89 15.60 -0.60
N THR A 64 -8.15 15.28 -0.27
CA THR A 64 -8.81 15.86 0.92
C THR A 64 -8.58 15.04 2.19
N VAL A 65 -7.78 13.99 2.13
CA VAL A 65 -7.51 13.13 3.30
C VAL A 65 -6.55 13.85 4.23
N ASP A 66 -7.07 14.29 5.38
CA ASP A 66 -6.28 14.88 6.46
C ASP A 66 -5.65 13.79 7.31
N SER A 67 -4.48 13.30 6.89
CA SER A 67 -3.67 12.39 7.68
C SER A 67 -2.18 12.59 7.43
N PRO A 68 -1.33 12.70 8.48
CA PRO A 68 0.09 13.00 8.32
C PRO A 68 0.90 11.89 7.64
N ASN A 69 0.35 10.67 7.55
CA ASN A 69 1.00 9.53 6.92
C ASN A 69 0.56 9.30 5.47
N VAL A 70 -0.26 10.20 4.91
CA VAL A 70 -0.77 10.13 3.54
C VAL A 70 -0.14 11.24 2.72
N HIS A 71 0.54 10.86 1.64
CA HIS A 71 1.12 11.79 0.68
C HIS A 71 0.60 11.47 -0.72
N VAL A 72 0.05 12.47 -1.38
CA VAL A 72 -0.57 12.31 -2.70
C VAL A 72 0.13 13.27 -3.67
N TYR A 73 0.56 12.73 -4.80
CA TYR A 73 1.27 13.46 -5.85
C TYR A 73 0.56 13.31 -7.18
N ARG A 74 0.15 14.45 -7.74
CA ARG A 74 -0.25 14.52 -9.14
C ARG A 74 1.00 14.59 -10.00
N THR A 75 1.02 13.81 -11.07
CA THR A 75 2.16 13.72 -11.98
C THR A 75 1.74 14.01 -13.41
N GLU A 76 2.64 14.65 -14.16
CA GLU A 76 2.51 14.83 -15.61
C GLU A 76 2.89 13.51 -16.32
N GLY A 77 2.35 13.27 -17.51
CA GLY A 77 2.59 12.04 -18.28
C GLY A 77 1.46 11.01 -18.16
N ASP A 78 1.69 9.81 -18.70
CA ASP A 78 0.73 8.70 -18.66
C ASP A 78 1.04 7.65 -17.58
N THR A 79 0.12 6.70 -17.41
CA THR A 79 0.22 5.61 -16.43
C THR A 79 1.45 4.73 -16.67
N ASP A 80 1.87 4.54 -17.93
CA ASP A 80 2.98 3.65 -18.25
C ASP A 80 4.32 4.28 -17.84
N GLU A 81 4.48 5.59 -18.04
CA GLU A 81 5.64 6.36 -17.58
C GLU A 81 5.78 6.34 -16.05
N GLN A 82 4.66 6.47 -15.34
CA GLN A 82 4.64 6.40 -13.87
C GLN A 82 4.97 5.01 -13.35
N ALA A 83 4.42 3.98 -14.00
CA ALA A 83 4.72 2.60 -13.65
C ALA A 83 6.21 2.29 -13.85
N GLU A 84 6.82 2.82 -14.91
CA GLU A 84 8.26 2.66 -15.17
C GLU A 84 9.13 3.37 -14.12
N ALA A 85 8.79 4.60 -13.75
CA ALA A 85 9.46 5.30 -12.65
C ALA A 85 9.36 4.52 -11.33
N LEU A 86 8.20 3.92 -11.05
CA LEU A 86 7.99 3.09 -9.87
C LEU A 86 8.84 1.82 -9.90
N LYS A 87 8.98 1.16 -11.07
CA LYS A 87 9.88 0.01 -11.23
C LYS A 87 11.33 0.36 -10.93
N GLN A 88 11.82 1.51 -11.41
CA GLN A 88 13.18 1.95 -11.12
C GLN A 88 13.43 2.11 -9.62
N VAL A 89 12.44 2.63 -8.88
CA VAL A 89 12.49 2.71 -7.42
C VAL A 89 12.52 1.31 -6.77
N PHE A 90 11.73 0.37 -7.29
CA PHE A 90 11.71 -1.01 -6.79
C PHE A 90 13.00 -1.79 -7.10
N ASP A 91 13.67 -1.47 -8.21
CA ASP A 91 14.93 -2.09 -8.61
C ASP A 91 16.13 -1.57 -7.79
N ASP A 92 16.04 -0.36 -7.24
CA ASP A 92 17.04 0.16 -6.30
C ASP A 92 16.89 -0.47 -4.90
N ARG A 93 17.58 -1.60 -4.71
CA ARG A 93 17.63 -2.32 -3.43
C ARG A 93 18.14 -1.47 -2.26
N ALA A 94 19.04 -0.51 -2.51
CA ALA A 94 19.58 0.34 -1.45
C ALA A 94 18.51 1.32 -0.97
N PHE A 95 17.80 1.95 -1.91
CA PHE A 95 16.66 2.81 -1.63
C PHE A 95 15.54 2.05 -0.92
N MET A 96 15.15 0.89 -1.46
CA MET A 96 14.12 0.02 -0.90
C MET A 96 14.41 -0.36 0.56
N ARG A 97 15.66 -0.73 0.87
CA ARG A 97 16.07 -1.09 2.23
C ARG A 97 16.14 0.14 3.16
N ARG A 98 16.64 1.26 2.67
CA ARG A 98 16.78 2.50 3.45
C ARG A 98 15.42 3.06 3.85
N HIS A 99 14.48 3.09 2.92
CA HIS A 99 13.15 3.68 3.11
C HIS A 99 12.06 2.66 3.44
N ARG A 100 12.41 1.37 3.51
CA ARG A 100 11.51 0.25 3.84
C ARG A 100 10.27 0.26 2.95
N VAL A 101 10.50 0.50 1.66
CA VAL A 101 9.45 0.63 0.66
C VAL A 101 8.86 -0.74 0.35
N CYS A 102 7.54 -0.82 0.24
CA CYS A 102 6.80 -2.01 -0.18
C CYS A 102 5.63 -1.60 -1.09
N SER A 103 5.20 -2.51 -1.96
CA SER A 103 4.40 -2.12 -3.14
C SER A 103 2.86 -2.18 -3.04
N ILE A 104 2.15 -2.77 -2.09
CA ILE A 104 0.68 -3.15 -2.20
C ILE A 104 0.16 -3.80 -3.53
N ASN A 105 0.86 -3.77 -4.66
CA ASN A 105 0.36 -4.30 -5.93
C ASN A 105 0.35 -5.84 -5.97
N SER A 106 -0.28 -6.40 -7.01
CA SER A 106 -0.45 -7.85 -7.27
C SER A 106 0.83 -8.70 -7.26
N ILE A 107 2.00 -8.06 -7.14
CA ILE A 107 3.34 -8.67 -7.10
C ILE A 107 3.93 -8.69 -5.67
N ASN A 108 3.26 -8.09 -4.67
CA ASN A 108 3.85 -7.84 -3.35
C ASN A 108 3.70 -9.01 -2.36
N PHE A 109 4.83 -9.43 -1.78
CA PHE A 109 5.04 -10.38 -0.68
C PHE A 109 4.07 -10.23 0.50
N ALA A 110 3.54 -9.03 0.77
CA ALA A 110 2.52 -8.81 1.80
C ALA A 110 1.18 -9.49 1.49
N ARG A 111 0.78 -9.59 0.21
CA ARG A 111 -0.43 -10.32 -0.20
C ARG A 111 -0.24 -11.83 0.00
N VAL A 112 0.93 -12.35 -0.35
CA VAL A 112 1.32 -13.74 -0.09
C VAL A 112 1.36 -14.02 1.41
N MET A 113 1.97 -13.17 2.22
CA MET A 113 2.04 -13.38 3.68
C MET A 113 0.66 -13.37 4.36
N VAL A 114 -0.24 -12.47 3.95
CA VAL A 114 -1.62 -12.46 4.48
C VAL A 114 -2.40 -13.68 4.00
N GLN A 115 -2.25 -14.08 2.74
CA GLN A 115 -2.86 -15.32 2.23
C GLN A 115 -2.31 -16.54 2.98
N SER A 116 -1.00 -16.62 3.23
CA SER A 116 -0.39 -17.69 4.04
C SER A 116 -0.93 -17.71 5.47
N ALA A 117 -1.09 -16.56 6.12
CA ALA A 117 -1.68 -16.48 7.46
C ALA A 117 -3.14 -16.93 7.48
N TYR A 118 -3.92 -16.63 6.43
CA TYR A 118 -5.28 -17.14 6.27
C TYR A 118 -5.31 -18.67 6.12
N TYR A 119 -4.39 -19.24 5.33
CA TYR A 119 -4.24 -20.69 5.21
C TYR A 119 -3.88 -21.35 6.55
N VAL A 120 -3.00 -20.74 7.35
CA VAL A 120 -2.66 -21.24 8.70
C VAL A 120 -3.89 -21.19 9.62
N TRP A 121 -4.64 -20.10 9.61
CA TRP A 121 -5.87 -19.97 10.40
C TRP A 121 -6.94 -20.97 9.97
N ALA A 122 -7.15 -21.15 8.67
CA ALA A 122 -8.10 -22.12 8.13
C ALA A 122 -7.70 -23.57 8.45
N CYS A 123 -6.41 -23.93 8.35
CA CYS A 123 -5.92 -25.25 8.74
C CYS A 123 -6.16 -25.53 10.23
N LEU A 124 -6.03 -24.53 11.11
CA LEU A 124 -6.31 -24.68 12.54
C LEU A 124 -7.81 -24.87 12.85
N GLN A 125 -8.69 -24.34 12.00
CA GLN A 125 -10.15 -24.46 12.16
C GLN A 125 -10.75 -25.75 11.56
N VAL A 126 -10.05 -26.35 10.59
CA VAL A 126 -10.48 -27.60 9.92
C VAL A 126 -9.74 -28.82 10.48
N ALA A 127 -8.71 -28.62 11.31
CA ALA A 127 -8.06 -29.69 12.06
C ALA A 127 -9.11 -30.35 13.00
N PRO A 128 -9.27 -31.69 12.98
CA PRO A 128 -10.17 -32.36 13.90
C PRO A 128 -9.76 -32.04 15.33
N GLN A 129 -10.70 -31.55 16.14
CA GLN A 129 -10.52 -31.48 17.57
C GLN A 129 -10.50 -32.92 18.09
N GLY A 130 -9.29 -33.43 18.35
CA GLY A 130 -9.08 -34.63 19.14
C GLY A 130 -9.33 -34.35 20.61
#